data_AF-A0A6N2CMG0-F1
#
_entry.id   AF-A0A6N2CMG0-F1
#
_cell.length_a   1.000
_cell.length_b   1.000
_cell.length_c   1.000
_cell.angle_alpha   90.00
_cell.angle_beta   90.00
_cell.angle_gamma   90.00
#
_symmetry.space_group_name_H-M   'P 1'
#
loop_
_entity.id
_entity.type
_entity.pdbx_description
1 polymer ?
#
loop_
_entity_poly.entity_id
_entity_poly.type
_entity_poly.pdbx_seq_one_letter_code
_entity_poly.pdbx_strand_id
1 'polypeptide(L)'
;MWKHCASFSLGSLLLVLPVAQIQAQGGFPVSPNSAVSNPQPAQANASAPGGGFFESNSFLEMSNRVFNPNSDSMDFEQGSFEWKGKNFNLAEQRVFRARLERYLLTSPSEDETRYAELMAEIIERLSVSNDNSDDAVLDTWQLLFRASQFNLDGGNSTIVANQVFNAWRIRRESRGTRMSQRELEDIRRYQQEVVANRALTLSNVRAQRQRETTQARGDEGRANRGEDESLTSEAAFRMLDLAETEARILALEAQSSMTGLQAKLQFQSQIVSFLMQRRFEHALVLAGFYQSIFKGSHQSLEVGRQQLEEFLPGSDLSFTVDSMTFIAREAINDVNKGVDAVNTALDEGRMLIALERLQEVFFLGEYLTELNRIPADSRRQLLDLYRSLIEAGELAEAKDYDGVVEMVSKISKLAEDFPGNRVLSSVETAKSASDMAVFAASQYRNLGDIDKARSELQTAMEIWPSNPAIREFQQETSRLATAGSQGVQIFDDLYGRTDWRGLYERRMDLGFALADDMARRPRLMEVVERVARIDLLLSQSDELVKQGEVYAAWELLVEAARIDSDDGPLNRARAELAPQVADFVLLVNRAERQSLEGHHAGALAAYLAAQDVYPVSRLCRLGIQQSTEALLQSLRGSD
;
A
#
# COMPACT_ATOMS: atom_id res chain seq x y z
N MET A 1 -8.41 21.28 -51.61
CA MET A 1 -9.67 21.22 -52.38
C MET A 1 -10.77 20.69 -51.47
N TRP A 2 -11.85 21.47 -51.34
CA TRP A 2 -13.22 21.18 -50.85
C TRP A 2 -13.40 20.33 -49.57
N LYS A 3 -13.81 20.93 -48.45
CA LYS A 3 -15.20 21.28 -48.04
C LYS A 3 -16.09 20.07 -47.70
N HIS A 4 -16.30 19.91 -46.38
CA HIS A 4 -17.54 19.70 -45.62
C HIS A 4 -18.50 18.54 -46.00
N CYS A 5 -18.88 17.76 -44.97
CA CYS A 5 -20.25 17.35 -44.58
C CYS A 5 -20.11 16.16 -43.58
N ALA A 6 -20.47 16.29 -42.30
CA ALA A 6 -21.82 16.27 -41.72
C ALA A 6 -22.48 14.86 -41.72
N SER A 7 -22.46 14.23 -40.54
CA SER A 7 -23.51 13.45 -39.84
C SER A 7 -24.72 12.90 -40.60
N PHE A 8 -25.00 11.59 -40.46
CA PHE A 8 -26.30 10.86 -40.43
C PHE A 8 -25.97 9.39 -40.05
N SER A 9 -26.77 8.50 -39.44
CA SER A 9 -27.99 8.50 -38.62
C SER A 9 -28.26 7.06 -38.17
N LEU A 10 -29.08 6.90 -37.12
CA LEU A 10 -29.96 5.77 -36.79
C LEU A 10 -30.08 4.60 -37.79
N GLY A 11 -29.98 3.37 -37.25
CA GLY A 11 -30.42 2.13 -37.89
C GLY A 11 -30.69 1.02 -36.87
N SER A 12 -31.95 0.84 -36.50
CA SER A 12 -32.49 -0.30 -35.74
C SER A 12 -32.38 -1.59 -36.54
N LEU A 13 -32.09 -2.74 -35.91
CA LEU A 13 -32.63 -4.06 -36.32
C LEU A 13 -32.35 -5.21 -35.31
N LEU A 14 -33.44 -5.83 -34.84
CA LEU A 14 -33.70 -7.27 -34.67
C LEU A 14 -32.92 -8.17 -33.67
N LEU A 15 -33.58 -8.44 -32.54
CA LEU A 15 -33.97 -9.74 -31.95
C LEU A 15 -33.49 -11.05 -32.62
N VAL A 16 -32.79 -11.92 -31.85
CA VAL A 16 -32.89 -13.40 -31.89
C VAL A 16 -32.52 -14.01 -30.52
N LEU A 17 -33.42 -14.83 -29.95
CA LEU A 17 -33.22 -15.78 -28.83
C LEU A 17 -32.56 -17.08 -29.33
N PRO A 18 -31.85 -17.85 -28.47
CA PRO A 18 -32.38 -19.17 -28.09
C PRO A 18 -32.13 -19.55 -26.60
N VAL A 19 -33.14 -20.04 -25.88
CA VAL A 19 -33.49 -21.47 -25.59
C VAL A 19 -32.56 -22.17 -24.59
N ALA A 20 -33.18 -22.52 -23.47
CA ALA A 20 -32.67 -23.31 -22.36
C ALA A 20 -32.60 -24.82 -22.68
N GLN A 21 -31.70 -25.53 -21.99
CA GLN A 21 -31.89 -26.95 -21.67
C GLN A 21 -31.70 -27.19 -20.17
N ILE A 22 -32.69 -27.90 -19.64
CA ILE A 22 -32.89 -28.38 -18.29
C ILE A 22 -32.23 -29.76 -18.15
N GLN A 23 -31.54 -30.02 -17.04
CA GLN A 23 -31.56 -31.34 -16.41
C GLN A 23 -31.71 -31.18 -14.90
N ALA A 24 -32.73 -31.85 -14.38
CA ALA A 24 -33.13 -31.90 -12.98
C ALA A 24 -32.90 -33.32 -12.42
N GLN A 25 -32.65 -33.40 -11.11
CA GLN A 25 -33.04 -34.46 -10.14
C GLN A 25 -32.23 -34.16 -8.86
N GLY A 26 -32.75 -33.92 -7.65
CA GLY A 26 -34.06 -34.16 -7.04
C GLY A 26 -33.89 -35.10 -5.84
N GLY A 27 -33.94 -34.58 -4.60
CA GLY A 27 -33.99 -35.41 -3.38
C GLY A 27 -33.77 -34.66 -2.05
N PHE A 28 -34.86 -34.29 -1.38
CA PHE A 28 -34.98 -34.04 0.08
C PHE A 28 -35.92 -35.13 0.66
N PRO A 29 -36.17 -35.31 1.98
CA PRO A 29 -35.92 -34.44 3.17
C PRO A 29 -35.33 -35.22 4.39
N VAL A 30 -35.02 -34.68 5.59
CA VAL A 30 -35.90 -34.28 6.73
C VAL A 30 -34.97 -33.88 7.93
N SER A 31 -35.33 -32.85 8.71
CA SER A 31 -34.66 -32.41 9.97
C SER A 31 -35.05 -33.28 11.20
N PRO A 32 -34.34 -33.26 12.35
CA PRO A 32 -34.63 -32.25 13.39
C PRO A 32 -33.51 -31.86 14.40
N ASN A 33 -33.74 -30.71 15.06
CA ASN A 33 -33.39 -30.33 16.44
C ASN A 33 -31.96 -30.01 16.93
N SER A 34 -31.81 -28.74 17.36
CA SER A 34 -31.26 -28.21 18.63
C SER A 34 -30.01 -28.85 19.27
N ALA A 35 -28.96 -28.05 19.51
CA ALA A 35 -28.34 -27.83 20.84
C ALA A 35 -26.97 -27.10 20.79
N VAL A 36 -26.86 -26.05 21.62
CA VAL A 36 -25.78 -25.78 22.59
C VAL A 36 -24.37 -25.38 22.10
N SER A 37 -24.02 -24.14 22.48
CA SER A 37 -22.68 -23.58 22.69
C SER A 37 -21.99 -24.15 23.94
N ASN A 38 -20.71 -24.57 23.83
CA ASN A 38 -19.64 -24.36 24.84
C ASN A 38 -18.23 -24.79 24.33
N PRO A 39 -17.12 -24.39 25.01
CA PRO A 39 -15.84 -24.01 24.37
C PRO A 39 -14.65 -24.98 24.53
N GLN A 40 -13.63 -24.78 23.66
CA GLN A 40 -12.17 -25.06 23.76
C GLN A 40 -11.69 -26.53 23.97
N PRO A 41 -10.51 -26.93 23.42
CA PRO A 41 -9.21 -26.40 23.86
C PRO A 41 -8.14 -26.21 22.77
N ALA A 42 -7.13 -25.40 23.11
CA ALA A 42 -5.88 -25.26 22.39
C ALA A 42 -5.11 -26.60 22.36
N GLN A 43 -4.62 -26.98 21.19
CA GLN A 43 -3.56 -27.98 21.06
C GLN A 43 -2.38 -27.36 20.31
N ALA A 44 -1.28 -27.22 21.05
CA ALA A 44 0.04 -27.00 20.48
C ALA A 44 0.44 -28.25 19.70
N ASN A 45 0.58 -28.12 18.38
CA ASN A 45 1.30 -29.08 17.56
C ASN A 45 2.59 -28.43 17.09
N ALA A 46 3.69 -28.81 17.74
CA ALA A 46 5.02 -28.69 17.19
C ALA A 46 5.10 -29.60 15.95
N SER A 47 5.21 -28.99 14.78
CA SER A 47 5.59 -29.66 13.54
C SER A 47 6.83 -28.95 13.02
N ALA A 48 7.93 -29.69 12.92
CA ALA A 48 9.19 -29.22 12.35
C ALA A 48 8.95 -28.68 10.94
N PRO A 49 9.46 -27.49 10.57
CA PRO A 49 9.34 -27.02 9.21
C PRO A 49 10.45 -27.65 8.36
N GLY A 50 10.05 -28.64 7.56
CA GLY A 50 10.77 -29.00 6.35
C GLY A 50 10.41 -28.02 5.24
N GLY A 51 11.44 -27.41 4.65
CA GLY A 51 11.48 -26.84 3.29
C GLY A 51 10.20 -26.23 2.73
N GLY A 52 9.97 -24.96 3.04
CA GLY A 52 9.04 -24.09 2.35
C GLY A 52 9.47 -22.65 2.61
N PHE A 53 10.09 -22.04 1.60
CA PHE A 53 10.59 -20.67 1.62
C PHE A 53 9.47 -19.72 2.08
N PHE A 54 9.80 -18.80 2.98
CA PHE A 54 8.96 -17.68 3.38
C PHE A 54 8.51 -16.93 2.13
N GLU A 55 7.22 -17.03 1.80
CA GLU A 55 6.61 -16.23 0.74
C GLU A 55 6.77 -14.74 1.08
N SER A 56 7.41 -14.05 0.15
CA SER A 56 7.85 -12.66 0.17
C SER A 56 6.71 -11.63 0.02
N ASN A 57 5.58 -11.83 0.71
CA ASN A 57 4.49 -10.86 0.77
C ASN A 57 4.29 -10.23 2.17
N SER A 58 4.93 -10.76 3.23
CA SER A 58 4.62 -10.33 4.60
C SER A 58 5.31 -9.03 5.04
N PHE A 59 6.49 -8.69 4.51
CA PHE A 59 7.26 -7.53 4.99
C PHE A 59 6.79 -6.21 4.37
N LEU A 60 6.63 -6.13 3.05
CA LEU A 60 6.17 -4.90 2.39
C LEU A 60 4.73 -4.58 2.79
N GLU A 61 3.86 -5.59 2.91
CA GLU A 61 2.49 -5.40 3.38
C GLU A 61 2.44 -4.96 4.87
N MET A 62 3.32 -5.50 5.72
CA MET A 62 3.37 -5.14 7.14
C MET A 62 4.04 -3.79 7.39
N SER A 63 5.12 -3.47 6.68
CA SER A 63 5.75 -2.14 6.73
C SER A 63 4.81 -1.08 6.15
N ASN A 64 4.14 -1.37 5.03
CA ASN A 64 3.04 -0.55 4.54
C ASN A 64 1.98 -0.40 5.63
N ARG A 65 1.46 -1.46 6.25
CA ARG A 65 0.42 -1.32 7.29
C ARG A 65 0.87 -0.49 8.51
N VAL A 66 2.13 -0.57 8.93
CA VAL A 66 2.59 0.15 10.14
C VAL A 66 3.00 1.59 9.84
N PHE A 67 3.47 1.89 8.63
CA PHE A 67 3.85 3.26 8.22
C PHE A 67 2.77 3.98 7.44
N ASN A 68 1.77 3.26 6.93
CA ASN A 68 0.60 3.84 6.32
C ASN A 68 -0.21 4.49 7.44
N PRO A 69 -0.22 5.83 7.53
CA PRO A 69 -0.88 6.54 8.63
C PRO A 69 -2.40 6.50 8.51
N ASN A 70 -2.89 5.76 7.52
CA ASN A 70 -4.26 5.60 7.12
C ASN A 70 -4.77 4.29 7.71
N SER A 71 -5.67 4.39 8.68
CA SER A 71 -6.23 3.27 9.42
C SER A 71 -6.90 2.20 8.53
N ASP A 72 -7.27 1.04 9.10
CA ASP A 72 -8.06 -0.02 8.43
C ASP A 72 -9.37 0.47 7.77
N SER A 73 -9.86 1.67 8.10
CA SER A 73 -11.03 2.29 7.44
C SER A 73 -10.69 3.01 6.12
N MET A 74 -9.41 3.22 5.83
CA MET A 74 -8.92 3.91 4.64
C MET A 74 -7.90 3.04 3.89
N ASP A 75 -8.35 2.36 2.84
CA ASP A 75 -7.46 1.65 1.92
C ASP A 75 -6.97 2.62 0.84
N PHE A 76 -5.69 2.98 0.93
CA PHE A 76 -5.05 3.87 -0.04
C PHE A 76 -4.47 3.16 -1.26
N GLU A 77 -4.35 1.83 -1.25
CA GLU A 77 -3.98 1.04 -2.44
C GLU A 77 -5.17 0.95 -3.41
N GLN A 78 -6.37 0.77 -2.86
CA GLN A 78 -7.62 0.79 -3.64
C GLN A 78 -8.24 2.18 -3.75
N GLY A 79 -7.73 3.14 -2.98
CA GLY A 79 -8.30 4.48 -2.91
C GLY A 79 -9.75 4.41 -2.46
N SER A 80 -10.05 3.76 -1.33
CA SER A 80 -11.40 3.69 -0.78
C SER A 80 -11.43 3.98 0.72
N PHE A 81 -12.52 4.59 1.20
CA PHE A 81 -12.79 4.83 2.62
C PHE A 81 -14.08 4.10 3.02
N GLU A 82 -14.04 3.30 4.07
CA GLU A 82 -15.21 2.59 4.59
C GLU A 82 -15.89 3.41 5.69
N TRP A 83 -17.08 3.95 5.41
CA TRP A 83 -17.93 4.63 6.39
C TRP A 83 -19.24 3.87 6.60
N LYS A 84 -19.44 3.40 7.84
CA LYS A 84 -20.65 2.66 8.26
C LYS A 84 -20.98 1.48 7.32
N GLY A 85 -19.95 0.73 6.93
CA GLY A 85 -20.07 -0.44 6.04
C GLY A 85 -20.22 -0.10 4.54
N LYS A 86 -19.84 1.12 4.14
CA LYS A 86 -19.97 1.61 2.75
C LYS A 86 -18.65 2.19 2.25
N ASN A 87 -18.25 1.82 1.05
CA ASN A 87 -16.97 2.24 0.46
C ASN A 87 -17.12 3.54 -0.36
N PHE A 88 -16.26 4.50 -0.09
CA PHE A 88 -16.16 5.80 -0.75
C PHE A 88 -14.88 5.86 -1.57
N ASN A 89 -14.96 6.02 -2.89
CA ASN A 89 -13.77 6.08 -3.75
C ASN A 89 -13.03 7.44 -3.63
N LEU A 90 -11.73 7.37 -3.37
CA LEU A 90 -10.73 8.42 -3.49
C LEU A 90 -10.39 8.60 -4.97
N ALA A 91 -11.01 9.58 -5.63
CA ALA A 91 -10.71 9.88 -7.03
C ALA A 91 -9.22 10.27 -7.25
N GLU A 92 -8.56 10.92 -6.27
CA GLU A 92 -7.17 11.37 -6.36
C GLU A 92 -6.46 11.41 -4.98
N GLN A 93 -5.73 10.35 -4.62
CA GLN A 93 -4.96 10.24 -3.37
C GLN A 93 -4.01 11.42 -3.13
N ARG A 94 -3.30 11.87 -4.17
CA ARG A 94 -2.33 12.97 -4.09
C ARG A 94 -2.99 14.29 -3.71
N VAL A 95 -4.19 14.55 -4.22
CA VAL A 95 -4.93 15.78 -3.93
C VAL A 95 -5.43 15.79 -2.50
N PHE A 96 -5.90 14.65 -1.99
CA PHE A 96 -6.25 14.52 -0.57
C PHE A 96 -5.07 14.87 0.34
N ARG A 97 -3.89 14.27 0.12
CA ARG A 97 -2.69 14.54 0.92
C ARG A 97 -2.32 16.02 0.92
N ALA A 98 -2.29 16.66 -0.26
CA ALA A 98 -1.97 18.07 -0.37
C ALA A 98 -2.97 18.97 0.38
N ARG A 99 -4.26 18.62 0.38
CA ARG A 99 -5.29 19.36 1.13
C ARG A 99 -5.20 19.13 2.64
N LEU A 100 -4.92 17.91 3.08
CA LEU A 100 -4.69 17.60 4.48
C LEU A 100 -3.47 18.37 5.02
N GLU A 101 -2.34 18.34 4.30
CA GLU A 101 -1.15 19.11 4.70
C GLU A 101 -1.43 20.61 4.77
N ARG A 102 -2.16 21.15 3.79
CA ARG A 102 -2.59 22.56 3.81
C ARG A 102 -3.45 22.86 5.03
N TYR A 103 -4.40 21.98 5.36
CA TYR A 103 -5.24 22.12 6.54
C TYR A 103 -4.42 22.10 7.83
N LEU A 104 -3.48 21.15 7.97
CA LEU A 104 -2.60 21.04 9.14
C LEU A 104 -1.70 22.27 9.33
N LEU A 105 -1.31 22.94 8.24
CA LEU A 105 -0.51 24.17 8.28
C LEU A 105 -1.33 25.44 8.58
N THR A 106 -2.61 25.47 8.20
CA THR A 106 -3.43 26.69 8.23
C THR A 106 -4.01 26.92 9.62
N SER A 107 -3.78 28.10 10.21
CA SER A 107 -4.43 28.49 11.47
C SER A 107 -5.84 29.01 11.21
N PRO A 108 -6.81 28.77 12.12
CA PRO A 108 -8.18 29.18 11.87
C PRO A 108 -8.27 30.70 11.82
N SER A 109 -8.95 31.24 10.81
CA SER A 109 -9.14 32.68 10.66
C SER A 109 -10.40 33.15 11.40
N GLU A 110 -10.41 34.41 11.85
CA GLU A 110 -11.63 35.03 12.40
C GLU A 110 -12.78 35.01 11.37
N ASP A 111 -12.47 35.11 10.08
CA ASP A 111 -13.45 35.00 9.00
C ASP A 111 -14.09 33.61 8.92
N GLU A 112 -13.38 32.55 9.27
CA GLU A 112 -13.92 31.17 9.26
C GLU A 112 -14.88 30.96 10.43
N THR A 113 -14.59 31.54 11.59
CA THR A 113 -15.51 31.53 12.74
C THR A 113 -16.79 32.29 12.42
N ARG A 114 -16.69 33.49 11.83
CA ARG A 114 -17.85 34.29 11.41
C ARG A 114 -18.69 33.56 10.34
N TYR A 115 -18.04 32.88 9.41
CA TYR A 115 -18.73 32.06 8.42
C TYR A 115 -19.47 30.90 9.06
N ALA A 116 -18.85 30.19 10.01
CA ALA A 116 -19.48 29.09 10.75
C ALA A 116 -20.74 29.55 11.49
N GLU A 117 -20.65 30.68 12.22
CA GLU A 117 -21.80 31.28 12.91
C GLU A 117 -22.93 31.64 11.95
N LEU A 118 -22.58 32.26 10.80
CA LEU A 118 -23.55 32.65 9.78
C LEU A 118 -24.22 31.43 9.12
N MET A 119 -23.48 30.36 8.85
CA MET A 119 -24.05 29.13 8.31
C MET A 119 -24.95 28.42 9.32
N ALA A 120 -24.54 28.36 10.59
CA ALA A 120 -25.38 27.83 11.67
C ALA A 120 -26.69 28.63 11.79
N GLU A 121 -26.62 29.97 11.74
CA GLU A 121 -27.79 30.84 11.76
C GLU A 121 -28.74 30.56 10.58
N ILE A 122 -28.21 30.39 9.36
CA ILE A 122 -29.02 30.06 8.18
C ILE A 122 -29.72 28.70 8.36
N ILE A 123 -28.99 27.67 8.81
CA ILE A 123 -29.55 26.33 9.02
C ILE A 123 -30.63 26.35 10.13
N GLU A 124 -30.43 27.13 11.18
CA GLU A 124 -31.40 27.30 12.27
C GLU A 124 -32.66 28.04 11.81
N ARG A 125 -32.52 29.11 11.02
CA ARG A 125 -33.65 29.86 10.42
C ARG A 125 -34.48 29.00 9.47
N LEU A 126 -33.86 28.06 8.76
CA LEU A 126 -34.53 27.12 7.85
C LEU A 126 -35.07 25.87 8.55
N SER A 127 -34.91 25.77 9.88
CA SER A 127 -35.45 24.63 10.64
C SER A 127 -36.99 24.66 10.68
N VAL A 128 -37.59 23.48 10.73
CA VAL A 128 -39.06 23.32 10.75
C VAL A 128 -39.71 23.99 11.97
N SER A 129 -38.96 24.14 13.06
CA SER A 129 -39.40 24.77 14.31
C SER A 129 -39.51 26.29 14.26
N ASN A 130 -38.95 26.94 13.24
CA ASN A 130 -38.87 28.39 13.16
C ASN A 130 -39.95 29.00 12.25
N ASP A 131 -40.05 30.33 12.25
CA ASP A 131 -41.03 31.07 11.45
C ASP A 131 -40.81 30.85 9.95
N ASN A 132 -41.59 29.95 9.35
CA ASN A 132 -41.57 29.63 7.92
C ASN A 132 -42.44 30.59 7.08
N SER A 133 -42.48 31.87 7.49
CA SER A 133 -43.17 32.92 6.74
C SER A 133 -42.39 33.24 5.45
N ASP A 134 -43.10 33.66 4.40
CA ASP A 134 -42.46 33.98 3.11
C ASP A 134 -41.40 35.10 3.29
N ASP A 135 -41.62 36.04 4.22
CA ASP A 135 -40.67 37.12 4.55
C ASP A 135 -39.41 36.61 5.27
N ALA A 136 -39.56 35.70 6.24
CA ALA A 136 -38.42 35.10 6.95
C ALA A 136 -37.54 34.24 6.03
N VAL A 137 -38.15 33.52 5.08
CA VAL A 137 -37.41 32.76 4.05
C VAL A 137 -36.67 33.71 3.10
N LEU A 138 -37.26 34.86 2.75
CA LEU A 138 -36.60 35.89 1.94
C LEU A 138 -35.40 36.51 2.66
N ASP A 139 -35.53 36.84 3.95
CA ASP A 139 -34.42 37.36 4.75
C ASP A 139 -33.29 36.34 4.87
N THR A 140 -33.64 35.07 5.06
CA THR A 140 -32.66 33.97 5.13
C THR A 140 -31.96 33.75 3.78
N TRP A 141 -32.67 33.91 2.66
CA TRP A 141 -32.07 33.88 1.33
C TRP A 141 -31.06 35.02 1.11
N GLN A 142 -31.28 36.21 1.68
CA GLN A 142 -30.31 37.31 1.59
C GLN A 142 -29.00 37.01 2.32
N LEU A 143 -29.06 36.24 3.42
CA LEU A 143 -27.87 35.83 4.17
C LEU A 143 -26.93 34.93 3.34
N LEU A 144 -27.44 34.19 2.36
CA LEU A 144 -26.61 33.40 1.44
C LEU A 144 -25.62 34.25 0.64
N PHE A 145 -26.00 35.48 0.28
CA PHE A 145 -25.07 36.38 -0.41
C PHE A 145 -23.98 36.88 0.52
N ARG A 146 -24.26 37.02 1.82
CA ARG A 146 -23.22 37.32 2.83
C ARG A 146 -22.30 36.11 3.00
N ALA A 147 -22.84 34.90 3.06
CA ALA A 147 -22.06 33.65 3.10
C ALA A 147 -21.10 33.54 1.90
N SER A 148 -21.56 33.91 0.69
CA SER A 148 -20.74 33.82 -0.53
C SER A 148 -19.54 34.79 -0.58
N GLN A 149 -19.46 35.77 0.31
CA GLN A 149 -18.29 36.66 0.40
C GLN A 149 -17.09 35.96 1.04
N PHE A 150 -17.31 34.89 1.78
CA PHE A 150 -16.25 34.12 2.42
C PHE A 150 -15.61 33.14 1.42
N ASN A 151 -14.27 33.07 1.43
CA ASN A 151 -13.54 32.19 0.52
C ASN A 151 -13.88 30.69 0.73
N LEU A 152 -14.22 30.30 1.96
CA LEU A 152 -14.56 28.92 2.33
C LEU A 152 -15.84 28.43 1.63
N ASP A 153 -16.80 29.35 1.39
CA ASP A 153 -18.05 29.05 0.71
C ASP A 153 -17.83 28.61 -0.74
N GLY A 154 -16.78 29.13 -1.40
CA GLY A 154 -16.45 28.80 -2.79
C GLY A 154 -17.55 29.17 -3.80
N GLY A 155 -18.46 30.09 -3.44
CA GLY A 155 -19.61 30.49 -4.25
C GLY A 155 -20.80 29.51 -4.21
N ASN A 156 -20.76 28.49 -3.35
CA ASN A 156 -21.85 27.51 -3.24
C ASN A 156 -23.14 28.11 -2.70
N SER A 157 -23.05 29.08 -1.79
CA SER A 157 -24.23 29.81 -1.30
C SER A 157 -24.89 30.63 -2.41
N THR A 158 -24.13 31.16 -3.37
CA THR A 158 -24.69 31.82 -4.57
C THR A 158 -25.39 30.82 -5.48
N ILE A 159 -24.84 29.60 -5.64
CA ILE A 159 -25.50 28.52 -6.40
C ILE A 159 -26.85 28.19 -5.75
N VAL A 160 -26.87 27.99 -4.42
CA VAL A 160 -28.11 27.76 -3.66
C VAL A 160 -29.10 28.92 -3.87
N ALA A 161 -28.64 30.17 -3.73
CA ALA A 161 -29.47 31.35 -3.90
C ALA A 161 -30.08 31.44 -5.31
N ASN A 162 -29.31 31.12 -6.36
CA ASN A 162 -29.80 31.10 -7.73
C ASN A 162 -30.84 30.01 -7.97
N GLN A 163 -30.68 28.83 -7.36
CA GLN A 163 -31.69 27.77 -7.46
C GLN A 163 -33.00 28.19 -6.78
N VAL A 164 -32.92 28.77 -5.59
CA VAL A 164 -34.08 29.35 -4.87
C VAL A 164 -34.78 30.41 -5.72
N PHE A 165 -34.02 31.33 -6.30
CA PHE A 165 -34.56 32.35 -7.18
C PHE A 165 -35.27 31.75 -8.40
N ASN A 166 -34.67 30.75 -9.06
CA ASN A 166 -35.28 30.07 -10.19
C ASN A 166 -36.60 29.37 -9.83
N ALA A 167 -36.66 28.69 -8.69
CA ALA A 167 -37.92 28.08 -8.24
C ALA A 167 -38.99 29.12 -7.89
N TRP A 168 -38.63 30.24 -7.29
CA TRP A 168 -39.57 31.34 -7.06
C TRP A 168 -40.07 31.97 -8.36
N ARG A 169 -39.18 32.16 -9.34
CA ARG A 169 -39.55 32.65 -10.68
C ARG A 169 -40.56 31.71 -11.34
N ILE A 170 -40.28 30.41 -11.37
CA ILE A 170 -41.18 29.39 -11.94
C ILE A 170 -42.51 29.33 -11.17
N ARG A 171 -42.48 29.48 -9.84
CA ARG A 171 -43.70 29.57 -9.02
C ARG A 171 -44.52 30.83 -9.32
N ARG A 172 -43.87 31.95 -9.59
CA ARG A 172 -44.54 33.20 -9.99
C ARG A 172 -45.13 33.10 -11.38
N GLU A 173 -44.37 32.57 -12.34
CA GLU A 173 -44.82 32.31 -13.72
C GLU A 173 -46.02 31.36 -13.71
N SER A 174 -45.97 30.24 -12.97
CA SER A 174 -47.11 29.33 -12.85
C SER A 174 -48.35 29.96 -12.20
N ARG A 175 -48.22 30.88 -11.23
CA ARG A 175 -49.36 31.66 -10.73
C ARG A 175 -49.96 32.56 -11.81
N GLY A 176 -49.13 33.18 -12.64
CA GLY A 176 -49.56 33.95 -13.82
C GLY A 176 -50.30 33.08 -14.84
N THR A 177 -49.75 31.92 -15.18
CA THR A 177 -50.38 30.96 -16.09
C THR A 177 -51.71 30.46 -15.54
N ARG A 178 -51.85 30.26 -14.23
CA ARG A 178 -53.13 29.88 -13.60
C ARG A 178 -54.19 30.96 -13.71
N MET A 179 -53.82 32.24 -13.69
CA MET A 179 -54.77 33.32 -13.95
C MET A 179 -55.23 33.30 -15.41
N SER A 180 -54.29 33.14 -16.36
CA SER A 180 -54.66 32.99 -17.77
C SER A 180 -55.48 31.72 -18.05
N GLN A 181 -55.23 30.63 -17.32
CA GLN A 181 -56.04 29.41 -17.40
C GLN A 181 -57.47 29.66 -16.92
N ARG A 182 -57.67 30.36 -15.81
CA ARG A 182 -59.00 30.73 -15.34
C ARG A 182 -59.75 31.59 -16.35
N GLU A 183 -59.08 32.56 -16.95
CA GLU A 183 -59.66 33.39 -18.02
C GLU A 183 -60.06 32.53 -19.24
N LEU A 184 -59.21 31.59 -19.66
CA LEU A 184 -59.51 30.65 -20.75
C LEU A 184 -60.62 29.66 -20.38
N GLU A 185 -60.70 29.22 -19.13
CA GLU A 185 -61.79 28.37 -18.61
C GLU A 185 -63.12 29.10 -18.61
N ASP A 186 -63.15 30.38 -18.23
CA ASP A 186 -64.35 31.22 -18.31
C ASP A 186 -64.78 31.45 -19.76
N ILE A 187 -63.83 31.67 -20.67
CA ILE A 187 -64.09 31.72 -22.12
C ILE A 187 -64.63 30.38 -22.62
N ARG A 188 -64.04 29.25 -22.19
CA ARG A 188 -64.50 27.90 -22.55
C ARG A 188 -65.94 27.67 -22.07
N ARG A 189 -66.28 28.05 -20.83
CA ARG A 189 -67.65 27.95 -20.30
C ARG A 189 -68.63 28.77 -21.13
N TYR A 190 -68.26 30.02 -21.45
CA TYR A 190 -69.07 30.87 -22.31
C TYR A 190 -69.26 30.25 -23.71
N GLN A 191 -68.19 29.73 -24.33
CA GLN A 191 -68.27 29.05 -25.62
C GLN A 191 -69.15 27.79 -25.55
N GLN A 192 -69.02 26.98 -24.49
CA GLN A 192 -69.86 25.80 -24.26
C GLN A 192 -71.33 26.17 -24.09
N GLU A 193 -71.64 27.22 -23.32
CA GLU A 193 -73.00 27.73 -23.17
C GLU A 193 -73.58 28.22 -24.50
N VAL A 194 -72.81 28.96 -25.30
CA VAL A 194 -73.24 29.44 -26.62
C VAL A 194 -73.51 28.26 -27.56
N VAL A 195 -72.63 27.26 -27.60
CA VAL A 195 -72.81 26.05 -28.44
C VAL A 195 -74.00 25.22 -27.95
N ALA A 196 -74.17 25.03 -26.65
CA ALA A 196 -75.28 24.27 -26.06
C ALA A 196 -76.64 24.97 -26.25
N ASN A 197 -76.71 26.27 -25.97
CA ASN A 197 -77.92 27.08 -26.20
C ASN A 197 -78.29 27.06 -27.68
N ARG A 198 -77.31 27.14 -28.59
CA ARG A 198 -77.59 27.09 -30.03
C ARG A 198 -78.02 25.69 -30.49
N ALA A 199 -77.41 24.63 -29.99
CA ALA A 199 -77.85 23.25 -30.26
C ALA A 199 -79.31 23.03 -29.81
N LEU A 200 -79.69 23.53 -28.64
CA LEU A 200 -81.06 23.51 -28.12
C LEU A 200 -82.01 24.36 -28.97
N THR A 201 -81.60 25.55 -29.42
CA THR A 201 -82.42 26.34 -30.35
C THR A 201 -82.63 25.65 -31.69
N LEU A 202 -81.60 24.98 -32.25
CA LEU A 202 -81.70 24.21 -33.48
C LEU A 202 -82.59 22.98 -33.31
N SER A 203 -82.52 22.28 -32.17
CA SER A 203 -83.44 21.17 -31.88
C SER A 203 -84.88 21.65 -31.73
N ASN A 204 -85.10 22.80 -31.09
CA ASN A 204 -86.43 23.39 -30.92
C ASN A 204 -87.01 23.86 -32.26
N VAL A 205 -86.20 24.50 -33.12
CA VAL A 205 -86.61 24.88 -34.48
C VAL A 205 -86.89 23.66 -35.35
N ARG A 206 -86.07 22.60 -35.28
CA ARG A 206 -86.35 21.33 -35.99
C ARG A 206 -87.61 20.65 -35.48
N ALA A 207 -87.83 20.60 -34.16
CA ALA A 207 -89.04 20.05 -33.57
C ALA A 207 -90.29 20.87 -33.95
N GLN A 208 -90.16 22.19 -34.05
CA GLN A 208 -91.22 23.10 -34.49
C GLN A 208 -91.53 22.92 -35.99
N ARG A 209 -90.50 22.83 -36.85
CA ARG A 209 -90.67 22.45 -38.26
C ARG A 209 -91.30 21.06 -38.41
N GLN A 210 -90.90 20.08 -37.61
CA GLN A 210 -91.51 18.74 -37.64
C GLN A 210 -93.00 18.78 -37.25
N ARG A 211 -93.37 19.58 -36.24
CA ARG A 211 -94.77 19.82 -35.85
C ARG A 211 -95.55 20.53 -36.95
N GLU A 212 -94.96 21.51 -37.64
CA GLU A 212 -95.57 22.19 -38.79
C GLU A 212 -95.73 21.25 -39.99
N THR A 213 -94.76 20.36 -40.26
CA THR A 213 -94.87 19.33 -41.33
C THR A 213 -95.88 18.23 -41.02
N THR A 214 -96.27 18.02 -39.75
CA THR A 214 -97.35 17.08 -39.40
C THR A 214 -98.76 17.69 -39.57
N GLN A 215 -98.88 19.01 -39.79
CA GLN A 215 -100.16 19.69 -40.03
C GLN A 215 -100.43 20.09 -41.49
N ALA A 216 -99.48 19.93 -42.41
CA ALA A 216 -99.68 20.23 -43.82
C ALA A 216 -99.27 19.06 -44.73
N ARG A 217 -100.26 18.21 -45.08
CA ARG A 217 -100.15 17.28 -46.21
C ARG A 217 -100.83 17.92 -47.41
N GLY A 218 -100.05 18.53 -48.30
CA GLY A 218 -100.55 19.10 -49.55
C GLY A 218 -99.56 20.04 -50.24
N ASP A 219 -98.99 19.52 -51.34
CA ASP A 219 -98.47 20.22 -52.52
C ASP A 219 -97.06 20.86 -52.53
N GLU A 220 -96.43 20.73 -53.69
CA GLU A 220 -95.03 20.95 -54.01
C GLU A 220 -94.64 22.43 -54.16
N GLY A 221 -93.36 22.73 -53.87
CA GLY A 221 -92.62 23.73 -54.66
C GLY A 221 -92.00 24.91 -53.91
N ARG A 222 -90.67 24.78 -53.74
CA ARG A 222 -89.65 25.85 -53.89
C ARG A 222 -89.31 26.72 -52.66
N ALA A 223 -87.98 26.76 -52.43
CA ALA A 223 -87.19 27.75 -51.70
C ALA A 223 -87.22 27.72 -50.15
N ASN A 224 -86.25 27.05 -49.54
CA ASN A 224 -85.14 27.73 -48.83
C ASN A 224 -84.04 26.69 -48.45
N ARG A 225 -83.04 26.50 -49.30
CA ARG A 225 -81.91 25.56 -49.06
C ARG A 225 -80.59 26.28 -48.71
N GLY A 226 -80.58 27.61 -48.62
CA GLY A 226 -79.37 28.41 -48.37
C GLY A 226 -79.08 28.72 -46.89
N GLU A 227 -80.07 28.59 -46.00
CA GLU A 227 -79.87 28.86 -44.56
C GLU A 227 -79.23 27.67 -43.81
N ASP A 228 -79.54 26.42 -44.16
CA ASP A 228 -79.00 25.25 -43.44
C ASP A 228 -77.49 25.04 -43.65
N GLU A 229 -76.93 25.46 -44.80
CA GLU A 229 -75.50 25.28 -45.12
C GLU A 229 -74.59 26.36 -44.49
N SER A 230 -75.09 27.58 -44.33
CA SER A 230 -74.38 28.65 -43.60
C SER A 230 -74.42 28.43 -42.08
N LEU A 231 -75.53 27.90 -41.56
CA LEU A 231 -75.69 27.55 -40.15
C LEU A 231 -74.82 26.36 -39.71
N THR A 232 -74.54 25.39 -40.59
CA THR A 232 -73.63 24.27 -40.30
C THR A 232 -72.16 24.69 -40.37
N SER A 233 -71.80 25.59 -41.29
CA SER A 233 -70.45 26.16 -41.39
C SER A 233 -70.09 27.02 -40.17
N GLU A 234 -70.97 27.94 -39.75
CA GLU A 234 -70.73 28.77 -38.56
C GLU A 234 -70.64 27.92 -37.27
N ALA A 235 -71.51 26.92 -37.12
CA ALA A 235 -71.47 26.00 -35.98
C ALA A 235 -70.17 25.17 -35.95
N ALA A 236 -69.67 24.74 -37.11
CA ALA A 236 -68.40 24.05 -37.22
C ALA A 236 -67.21 24.94 -36.83
N PHE A 237 -67.21 26.23 -37.22
CA PHE A 237 -66.20 27.20 -36.79
C PHE A 237 -66.23 27.43 -35.27
N ARG A 238 -67.41 27.52 -34.64
CA ARG A 238 -67.52 27.67 -33.17
C ARG A 238 -67.09 26.42 -32.40
N MET A 239 -67.34 25.22 -32.94
CA MET A 239 -66.79 23.98 -32.38
C MET A 239 -65.28 23.92 -32.52
N LEU A 240 -64.73 24.42 -33.63
CA LEU A 240 -63.28 24.54 -33.83
C LEU A 240 -62.65 25.55 -32.88
N ASP A 241 -63.28 26.71 -32.66
CA ASP A 241 -62.86 27.70 -31.65
C ASP A 241 -62.82 27.10 -30.23
N LEU A 242 -63.82 26.29 -29.87
CA LEU A 242 -63.88 25.59 -28.58
C LEU A 242 -62.80 24.51 -28.47
N ALA A 243 -62.56 23.76 -29.55
CA ALA A 243 -61.47 22.78 -29.58
C ALA A 243 -60.09 23.46 -29.46
N GLU A 244 -59.93 24.64 -30.06
CA GLU A 244 -58.71 25.44 -29.95
C GLU A 244 -58.49 25.96 -28.53
N THR A 245 -59.53 26.45 -27.85
CA THR A 245 -59.41 26.89 -26.45
C THR A 245 -59.14 25.73 -25.50
N GLU A 246 -59.76 24.57 -25.71
CA GLU A 246 -59.47 23.34 -24.95
C GLU A 246 -58.03 22.86 -25.17
N ALA A 247 -57.55 22.85 -26.42
CA ALA A 247 -56.17 22.51 -26.73
C ALA A 247 -55.18 23.49 -26.09
N ARG A 248 -55.49 24.80 -26.06
CA ARG A 248 -54.67 25.81 -25.38
C ARG A 248 -54.63 25.63 -23.87
N ILE A 249 -55.76 25.32 -23.23
CA ILE A 249 -55.80 25.03 -21.78
C ILE A 249 -54.94 23.81 -21.46
N LEU A 250 -55.11 22.71 -22.21
CA LEU A 250 -54.32 21.48 -22.03
C LEU A 250 -52.83 21.72 -22.27
N ALA A 251 -52.48 22.50 -23.30
CA ALA A 251 -51.09 22.85 -23.58
C ALA A 251 -50.46 23.71 -22.47
N LEU A 252 -51.18 24.71 -21.95
CA LEU A 252 -50.72 25.54 -20.83
C LEU A 252 -50.63 24.73 -19.53
N GLU A 253 -51.56 23.83 -19.27
CA GLU A 253 -51.53 22.92 -18.13
C GLU A 253 -50.31 21.99 -18.20
N ALA A 254 -50.09 21.35 -19.34
CA ALA A 254 -48.92 20.50 -19.59
C ALA A 254 -47.61 21.28 -19.45
N GLN A 255 -47.54 22.52 -19.98
CA GLN A 255 -46.36 23.36 -19.85
C GLN A 255 -46.11 23.78 -18.38
N SER A 256 -47.17 24.12 -17.64
CA SER A 256 -47.06 24.51 -16.23
C SER A 256 -46.65 23.35 -15.32
N SER A 257 -47.13 22.13 -15.59
CA SER A 257 -46.75 20.94 -14.83
C SER A 257 -45.33 20.51 -15.16
N MET A 258 -44.92 20.56 -16.43
CA MET A 258 -43.57 20.23 -16.87
C MET A 258 -42.52 21.19 -16.30
N THR A 259 -42.78 22.50 -16.32
CA THR A 259 -41.87 23.52 -15.73
C THR A 259 -41.77 23.39 -14.21
N GLY A 260 -42.87 23.07 -13.53
CA GLY A 260 -42.89 22.80 -12.09
C GLY A 260 -42.12 21.53 -11.70
N LEU A 261 -42.22 20.47 -12.50
CA LEU A 261 -41.44 19.24 -12.31
C LEU A 261 -39.95 19.49 -12.55
N GLN A 262 -39.59 20.19 -13.64
CA GLN A 262 -38.20 20.51 -13.96
C GLN A 262 -37.52 21.27 -12.81
N ALA A 263 -38.19 22.25 -12.19
CA ALA A 263 -37.66 22.98 -11.05
C ALA A 263 -37.35 22.07 -9.85
N LYS A 264 -38.22 21.09 -9.56
CA LYS A 264 -38.01 20.12 -8.48
C LYS A 264 -36.84 19.19 -8.76
N LEU A 265 -36.75 18.67 -9.99
CA LEU A 265 -35.65 17.79 -10.41
C LEU A 265 -34.30 18.51 -10.32
N GLN A 266 -34.25 19.78 -10.72
CA GLN A 266 -33.04 20.62 -10.58
C GLN A 266 -32.62 20.79 -9.12
N PHE A 267 -33.58 21.05 -8.21
CA PHE A 267 -33.31 21.12 -6.78
C PHE A 267 -32.77 19.80 -6.22
N GLN A 268 -33.47 18.69 -6.49
CA GLN A 268 -33.08 17.37 -6.01
C GLN A 268 -31.69 16.98 -6.51
N SER A 269 -31.41 17.21 -7.80
CA SER A 269 -30.10 16.96 -8.40
C SER A 269 -28.99 17.77 -7.72
N GLN A 270 -29.24 19.05 -7.40
CA GLN A 270 -28.26 19.88 -6.72
C GLN A 270 -28.02 19.44 -5.26
N ILE A 271 -29.06 18.99 -4.53
CA ILE A 271 -28.91 18.42 -3.19
C ILE A 271 -28.03 17.17 -3.25
N VAL A 272 -28.29 16.26 -4.21
CA VAL A 272 -27.45 15.07 -4.46
C VAL A 272 -26.01 15.50 -4.74
N SER A 273 -25.81 16.47 -5.62
CA SER A 273 -24.48 16.94 -6.00
C SER A 273 -23.68 17.46 -4.81
N PHE A 274 -24.29 18.26 -3.93
CA PHE A 274 -23.62 18.75 -2.72
C PHE A 274 -23.31 17.62 -1.73
N LEU A 275 -24.20 16.64 -1.60
CA LEU A 275 -23.96 15.46 -0.76
C LEU A 275 -22.75 14.66 -1.26
N MET A 276 -22.69 14.40 -2.57
CA MET A 276 -21.57 13.69 -3.22
C MET A 276 -20.24 14.45 -3.10
N GLN A 277 -20.30 15.78 -3.13
CA GLN A 277 -19.13 16.65 -2.93
C GLN A 277 -18.74 16.83 -1.46
N ARG A 278 -19.42 16.17 -0.52
CA ARG A 278 -19.21 16.29 0.94
C ARG A 278 -19.46 17.71 1.48
N ARG A 279 -20.31 18.49 0.81
CA ARG A 279 -20.75 19.83 1.23
C ARG A 279 -22.08 19.72 1.96
N PHE A 280 -22.03 19.11 3.14
CA PHE A 280 -23.24 18.73 3.91
C PHE A 280 -24.07 19.95 4.34
N GLU A 281 -23.44 21.04 4.77
CA GLU A 281 -24.16 22.26 5.16
C GLU A 281 -24.98 22.85 4.02
N HIS A 282 -24.39 23.00 2.83
CA HIS A 282 -25.10 23.50 1.65
C HIS A 282 -26.24 22.57 1.21
N ALA A 283 -26.06 21.25 1.36
CA ALA A 283 -27.13 20.28 1.12
C ALA A 283 -28.30 20.46 2.10
N LEU A 284 -28.03 20.72 3.40
CA LEU A 284 -29.06 20.98 4.41
C LEU A 284 -29.79 22.29 4.15
N VAL A 285 -29.06 23.36 3.83
CA VAL A 285 -29.65 24.67 3.50
C VAL A 285 -30.57 24.54 2.29
N LEU A 286 -30.11 23.87 1.23
CA LEU A 286 -30.90 23.68 0.01
C LEU A 286 -32.14 22.79 0.25
N ALA A 287 -32.03 21.77 1.11
CA ALA A 287 -33.14 20.93 1.52
C ALA A 287 -34.19 21.71 2.36
N GLY A 288 -33.74 22.60 3.26
CA GLY A 288 -34.62 23.50 4.01
C GLY A 288 -35.41 24.43 3.08
N PHE A 289 -34.74 25.06 2.11
CA PHE A 289 -35.43 25.84 1.09
C PHE A 289 -36.39 25.00 0.24
N TYR A 290 -36.00 23.78 -0.15
CA TYR A 290 -36.87 22.86 -0.90
C TYR A 290 -38.18 22.59 -0.13
N GLN A 291 -38.10 22.29 1.17
CA GLN A 291 -39.28 22.07 2.01
C GLN A 291 -40.15 23.33 2.13
N SER A 292 -39.54 24.52 2.24
CA SER A 292 -40.28 25.79 2.31
C SER A 292 -41.02 26.15 1.01
N ILE A 293 -40.43 25.82 -0.15
CA ILE A 293 -40.96 26.18 -1.48
C ILE A 293 -42.00 25.18 -1.95
N PHE A 294 -41.77 23.88 -1.75
CA PHE A 294 -42.58 22.78 -2.29
C PHE A 294 -43.44 22.08 -1.23
N LYS A 295 -44.04 22.85 -0.31
CA LYS A 295 -44.93 22.37 0.77
C LYS A 295 -45.89 21.28 0.26
N GLY A 296 -45.76 20.06 0.78
CA GLY A 296 -46.74 18.97 0.63
C GLY A 296 -46.72 18.15 -0.67
N SER A 297 -45.68 18.18 -1.51
CA SER A 297 -45.62 17.30 -2.71
C SER A 297 -44.44 16.34 -2.69
N HIS A 298 -44.73 15.03 -2.69
CA HIS A 298 -43.87 13.89 -3.03
C HIS A 298 -42.37 14.10 -2.73
N GLN A 299 -41.96 13.73 -1.51
CA GLN A 299 -40.56 13.76 -1.05
C GLN A 299 -39.68 12.66 -1.68
N SER A 300 -40.27 11.78 -2.50
CA SER A 300 -39.55 10.76 -3.26
C SER A 300 -38.63 11.41 -4.30
N LEU A 301 -37.34 11.06 -4.28
CA LEU A 301 -36.42 11.47 -5.34
C LEU A 301 -36.78 10.78 -6.66
N GLU A 302 -36.86 11.57 -7.72
CA GLU A 302 -37.03 11.09 -9.10
C GLU A 302 -35.70 11.10 -9.87
N VAL A 303 -34.66 11.78 -9.35
CA VAL A 303 -33.34 11.92 -9.99
C VAL A 303 -32.26 11.23 -9.15
N GLY A 304 -31.18 10.80 -9.79
CA GLY A 304 -29.94 10.43 -9.09
C GLY A 304 -29.98 9.09 -8.37
N ARG A 305 -31.04 8.29 -8.51
CA ARG A 305 -31.13 6.96 -7.87
C ARG A 305 -29.95 6.06 -8.23
N GLN A 306 -29.53 6.03 -9.50
CA GLN A 306 -28.36 5.24 -9.92
C GLN A 306 -27.05 5.75 -9.30
N GLN A 307 -26.87 7.07 -9.23
CA GLN A 307 -25.68 7.68 -8.62
C GLN A 307 -25.65 7.48 -7.10
N LEU A 308 -26.82 7.47 -6.46
CA LEU A 308 -26.98 7.20 -5.03
C LEU A 308 -26.88 5.71 -4.70
N GLU A 309 -27.33 4.82 -5.59
CA GLU A 309 -27.12 3.36 -5.49
C GLU A 309 -25.64 3.01 -5.68
N GLU A 310 -24.93 3.71 -6.58
CA GLU A 310 -23.48 3.59 -6.74
C GLU A 310 -22.71 4.16 -5.53
N PHE A 311 -23.20 5.26 -4.95
CA PHE A 311 -22.60 5.89 -3.77
C PHE A 311 -22.95 5.20 -2.44
N LEU A 312 -24.09 4.52 -2.36
CA LEU A 312 -24.60 3.83 -1.15
C LEU A 312 -25.12 2.44 -1.54
N PRO A 313 -24.26 1.50 -1.93
CA PRO A 313 -24.67 0.15 -2.31
C PRO A 313 -25.36 -0.56 -1.12
N GLY A 314 -26.51 -1.18 -1.37
CA GLY A 314 -27.22 -2.01 -0.39
C GLY A 314 -28.03 -1.27 0.68
N SER A 315 -28.29 0.04 0.55
CA SER A 315 -29.14 0.74 1.53
C SER A 315 -30.64 0.54 1.26
N ASP A 316 -31.38 -0.01 2.23
CA ASP A 316 -32.86 -0.07 2.26
C ASP A 316 -33.55 1.31 2.46
N LEU A 317 -32.79 2.41 2.37
CA LEU A 317 -33.30 3.76 2.54
C LEU A 317 -34.11 4.18 1.31
N SER A 318 -35.35 4.64 1.52
CA SER A 318 -36.11 5.33 0.48
C SER A 318 -35.39 6.63 0.11
N PHE A 319 -34.83 6.70 -1.11
CA PHE A 319 -34.19 7.93 -1.63
C PHE A 319 -35.21 9.08 -1.64
N THR A 320 -35.14 9.92 -0.62
CA THR A 320 -36.02 11.06 -0.38
C THR A 320 -35.19 12.27 0.05
N VAL A 321 -35.73 13.48 -0.08
CA VAL A 321 -35.03 14.69 0.40
C VAL A 321 -34.79 14.63 1.91
N ASP A 322 -35.70 14.00 2.65
CA ASP A 322 -35.56 13.81 4.10
C ASP A 322 -34.48 12.79 4.43
N SER A 323 -34.34 11.70 3.65
CA SER A 323 -33.23 10.74 3.85
C SER A 323 -31.87 11.39 3.56
N MET A 324 -31.78 12.28 2.57
CA MET A 324 -30.55 13.05 2.30
C MET A 324 -30.23 14.01 3.43
N THR A 325 -31.24 14.70 3.96
CA THR A 325 -31.11 15.59 5.12
C THR A 325 -30.62 14.81 6.34
N PHE A 326 -31.16 13.60 6.56
CA PHE A 326 -30.69 12.69 7.61
C PHE A 326 -29.21 12.29 7.42
N ILE A 327 -28.82 11.85 6.22
CA ILE A 327 -27.42 11.48 5.93
C ILE A 327 -26.47 12.67 6.15
N ALA A 328 -26.83 13.86 5.67
CA ALA A 328 -26.02 15.06 5.85
C ALA A 328 -25.88 15.45 7.33
N ARG A 329 -26.96 15.40 8.12
CA ARG A 329 -26.89 15.66 9.57
C ARG A 329 -26.05 14.61 10.29
N GLU A 330 -26.19 13.34 9.92
CA GLU A 330 -25.41 12.26 10.52
C GLU A 330 -23.93 12.39 10.20
N ALA A 331 -23.57 12.77 8.96
CA ALA A 331 -22.18 13.03 8.60
C ALA A 331 -21.58 14.20 9.39
N ILE A 332 -22.33 15.31 9.56
CA ILE A 332 -21.89 16.45 10.39
C ILE A 332 -21.70 16.02 11.86
N ASN A 333 -22.64 15.24 12.40
CA ASN A 333 -22.55 14.73 13.77
C ASN A 333 -21.36 13.77 13.96
N ASP A 334 -21.08 12.91 12.99
CA ASP A 334 -19.92 12.02 13.01
C ASP A 334 -18.61 12.82 12.96
N VAL A 335 -18.54 13.88 12.14
CA VAL A 335 -17.38 14.79 12.12
C VAL A 335 -17.20 15.48 13.47
N ASN A 336 -18.28 15.98 14.08
CA ASN A 336 -18.23 16.62 15.41
C ASN A 336 -17.70 15.66 16.48
N LYS A 337 -18.28 14.45 16.58
CA LYS A 337 -17.80 13.42 17.51
C LYS A 337 -16.37 13.00 17.21
N GLY A 338 -16.00 12.95 15.94
CA GLY A 338 -14.65 12.64 15.51
C GLY A 338 -13.63 13.70 15.91
N VAL A 339 -13.97 14.99 15.77
CA VAL A 339 -13.16 16.10 16.28
C VAL A 339 -12.98 16.01 17.79
N ASP A 340 -14.06 15.72 18.52
CA ASP A 340 -13.98 15.51 19.98
C ASP A 340 -13.08 14.31 20.33
N ALA A 341 -13.13 13.23 19.55
CA ALA A 341 -12.26 12.07 19.72
C ALA A 341 -10.79 12.40 19.42
N VAL A 342 -10.51 13.21 18.40
CA VAL A 342 -9.16 13.69 18.09
C VAL A 342 -8.62 14.54 19.24
N ASN A 343 -9.40 15.50 19.73
CA ASN A 343 -9.00 16.34 20.86
C ASN A 343 -8.76 15.50 22.13
N THR A 344 -9.62 14.52 22.40
CA THR A 344 -9.44 13.60 23.53
C THR A 344 -8.14 12.79 23.40
N ALA A 345 -7.85 12.27 22.21
CA ALA A 345 -6.60 11.53 21.96
C ALA A 345 -5.36 12.42 22.10
N LEU A 346 -5.43 13.67 21.65
CA LEU A 346 -4.38 14.67 21.85
C LEU A 346 -4.16 14.97 23.34
N ASP A 347 -5.23 15.15 24.11
CA ASP A 347 -5.18 15.40 25.55
C ASP A 347 -4.56 14.22 26.33
N GLU A 348 -4.77 13.00 25.85
CA GLU A 348 -4.17 11.78 26.40
C GLU A 348 -2.74 11.51 25.90
N GLY A 349 -2.20 12.34 25.00
CA GLY A 349 -0.86 12.16 24.41
C GLY A 349 -0.76 11.05 23.36
N ARG A 350 -1.89 10.53 22.85
CA ARG A 350 -1.97 9.46 21.85
C ARG A 350 -1.93 10.04 20.43
N MET A 351 -0.73 10.46 20.02
CA MET A 351 -0.53 11.24 18.79
C MET A 351 -0.79 10.45 17.50
N LEU A 352 -0.43 9.16 17.46
CA LEU A 352 -0.70 8.33 16.28
C LEU A 352 -2.20 8.12 16.09
N ILE A 353 -2.91 7.77 17.16
CA ILE A 353 -4.37 7.60 17.13
C ILE A 353 -5.06 8.91 16.75
N ALA A 354 -4.61 10.04 17.31
CA ALA A 354 -5.13 11.35 16.95
C ALA A 354 -4.95 11.65 15.46
N LEU A 355 -3.79 11.30 14.88
CA LEU A 355 -3.52 11.47 13.44
C LEU A 355 -4.45 10.60 12.59
N GLU A 356 -4.62 9.32 12.91
CA GLU A 356 -5.52 8.41 12.19
C GLU A 356 -6.97 8.91 12.20
N ARG A 357 -7.49 9.25 13.40
CA ARG A 357 -8.85 9.79 13.53
C ARG A 357 -9.00 11.11 12.79
N LEU A 358 -7.99 11.98 12.83
CA LEU A 358 -8.03 13.25 12.11
C LEU A 358 -8.14 13.05 10.60
N GLN A 359 -7.45 12.06 10.03
CA GLN A 359 -7.55 11.77 8.61
C GLN A 359 -8.94 11.29 8.21
N GLU A 360 -9.55 10.41 8.98
CA GLU A 360 -10.93 9.95 8.77
C GLU A 360 -11.92 11.13 8.82
N VAL A 361 -11.80 11.96 9.86
CA VAL A 361 -12.68 13.10 10.11
C VAL A 361 -12.48 14.18 9.05
N PHE A 362 -11.24 14.44 8.63
CA PHE A 362 -10.92 15.38 7.55
C PHE A 362 -11.44 14.88 6.20
N PHE A 363 -11.37 13.57 5.95
CA PHE A 363 -11.92 12.99 4.72
C PHE A 363 -13.42 13.16 4.64
N LEU A 364 -14.14 12.92 5.73
CA LEU A 364 -15.58 13.12 5.75
C LEU A 364 -15.91 14.63 5.69
N GLY A 365 -15.23 15.44 6.49
CA GLY A 365 -15.61 16.82 6.80
C GLY A 365 -14.74 17.92 6.20
N GLU A 366 -14.02 17.69 5.10
CA GLU A 366 -13.04 18.63 4.52
C GLU A 366 -13.50 20.12 4.46
N TYR A 367 -14.78 20.35 4.16
CA TYR A 367 -15.36 21.69 4.03
C TYR A 367 -16.11 22.19 5.26
N LEU A 368 -16.16 21.40 6.34
CA LEU A 368 -16.83 21.76 7.58
C LEU A 368 -15.90 22.60 8.45
N THR A 369 -16.41 23.70 8.98
CA THR A 369 -15.68 24.58 9.90
C THR A 369 -15.42 23.95 11.27
N GLU A 370 -16.10 22.84 11.58
CA GLU A 370 -15.97 22.15 12.87
C GLU A 370 -14.58 21.58 13.11
N LEU A 371 -13.84 21.29 12.03
CA LEU A 371 -12.44 20.92 12.06
C LEU A 371 -11.56 21.99 12.74
N ASN A 372 -11.93 23.27 12.64
CA ASN A 372 -11.17 24.38 13.23
C ASN A 372 -11.16 24.38 14.77
N ARG A 373 -11.99 23.55 15.42
CA ARG A 373 -11.93 23.33 16.87
C ARG A 373 -10.64 22.63 17.30
N ILE A 374 -9.90 22.01 16.37
CA ILE A 374 -8.61 21.37 16.65
C ILE A 374 -7.51 22.43 16.77
N PRO A 375 -6.77 22.50 17.89
CA PRO A 375 -5.74 23.51 18.11
C PRO A 375 -4.67 23.53 17.01
N ALA A 376 -4.26 24.73 16.59
CA ALA A 376 -3.28 24.90 15.52
C ALA A 376 -1.89 24.32 15.86
N ASP A 377 -1.47 24.41 17.13
CA ASP A 377 -0.19 23.86 17.57
C ASP A 377 -0.18 22.33 17.52
N SER A 378 -1.28 21.69 17.96
CA SER A 378 -1.46 20.25 17.82
C SER A 378 -1.48 19.81 16.35
N ARG A 379 -2.12 20.59 15.46
CA ARG A 379 -2.10 20.31 14.02
C ARG A 379 -0.70 20.35 13.41
N ARG A 380 0.19 21.23 13.89
CA ARG A 380 1.60 21.26 13.47
C ARG A 380 2.37 20.02 13.95
N GLN A 381 2.15 19.59 15.20
CA GLN A 381 2.76 18.38 15.72
C GLN A 381 2.30 17.12 14.95
N LEU A 382 1.01 17.05 14.63
CA LEU A 382 0.45 15.99 13.80
C LEU A 382 1.01 16.02 12.37
N LEU A 383 1.32 17.20 11.82
CA LEU A 383 2.00 17.32 10.53
C LEU A 383 3.43 16.79 10.56
N ASP A 384 4.19 17.10 11.60
CA ASP A 384 5.57 16.59 11.74
C ASP A 384 5.58 15.06 11.87
N LEU A 385 4.62 14.51 12.63
CA LEU A 385 4.39 13.05 12.70
C LEU A 385 4.01 12.47 11.33
N TYR A 386 3.05 13.09 10.64
CA TYR A 386 2.58 12.65 9.32
C TYR A 386 3.71 12.61 8.28
N ARG A 387 4.52 13.67 8.21
CA ARG A 387 5.70 13.73 7.33
C ARG A 387 6.73 12.67 7.68
N SER A 388 6.97 12.47 8.98
CA SER A 388 7.90 11.45 9.46
C SER A 388 7.48 10.04 9.07
N LEU A 389 6.17 9.74 9.11
CA LEU A 389 5.61 8.45 8.68
C LEU A 389 5.73 8.24 7.17
N ILE A 390 5.49 9.29 6.37
CA ILE A 390 5.68 9.22 4.90
C ILE A 390 7.15 8.96 4.56
N GLU A 391 8.08 9.72 5.14
CA GLU A 391 9.52 9.54 4.90
C GLU A 391 9.98 8.14 5.30
N ALA A 392 9.49 7.60 6.42
CA ALA A 392 9.77 6.23 6.82
C ALA A 392 9.22 5.19 5.83
N GLY A 393 8.01 5.42 5.28
CA GLY A 393 7.43 4.59 4.23
C GLY A 393 8.24 4.62 2.93
N GLU A 394 8.64 5.80 2.47
CA GLU A 394 9.49 5.96 1.28
C GLU A 394 10.85 5.26 1.43
N LEU A 395 11.47 5.33 2.62
CA LEU A 395 12.71 4.60 2.92
C LEU A 395 12.49 3.08 2.95
N ALA A 396 11.36 2.61 3.47
CA ALA A 396 11.00 1.19 3.46
C ALA A 396 10.78 0.67 2.03
N GLU A 397 10.08 1.42 1.17
CA GLU A 397 9.90 1.11 -0.25
C GLU A 397 11.24 1.11 -1.01
N ALA A 398 12.13 2.05 -0.68
CA ALA A 398 13.50 2.10 -1.21
C ALA A 398 14.41 1.00 -0.64
N LYS A 399 13.93 0.20 0.33
CA LYS A 399 14.67 -0.86 1.04
C LYS A 399 15.89 -0.35 1.79
N ASP A 400 15.86 0.91 2.21
CA ASP A 400 16.87 1.51 3.09
C ASP A 400 16.50 1.25 4.56
N TYR A 401 16.77 0.02 5.00
CA TYR A 401 16.43 -0.42 6.34
C TYR A 401 17.18 0.30 7.47
N ASP A 402 18.35 0.86 7.20
CA ASP A 402 19.09 1.63 8.21
C ASP A 402 18.44 3.00 8.43
N GLY A 403 18.03 3.67 7.34
CA GLY A 403 17.23 4.89 7.41
C GLY A 403 15.88 4.68 8.10
N VAL A 404 15.22 3.54 7.87
CA VAL A 404 13.97 3.18 8.55
C VAL A 404 14.16 3.07 10.06
N VAL A 405 15.24 2.43 10.53
CA VAL A 405 15.55 2.31 11.97
C VAL A 405 15.77 3.69 12.60
N GLU A 406 16.48 4.59 11.93
CA GLU A 406 16.65 5.97 12.39
C GLU A 406 15.31 6.71 12.47
N MET A 407 14.44 6.60 11.45
CA MET A 407 13.13 7.25 11.46
C MET A 407 12.21 6.70 12.54
N VAL A 408 12.18 5.39 12.76
CA VAL A 408 11.42 4.77 13.86
C VAL A 408 11.81 5.40 15.20
N SER A 409 13.12 5.61 15.45
CA SER A 409 13.59 6.27 16.67
C SER A 409 13.13 7.73 16.81
N LYS A 410 12.97 8.46 15.69
CA LYS A 410 12.45 9.83 15.67
C LYS A 410 10.94 9.83 15.89
N ILE A 411 10.20 8.96 15.21
CA ILE A 411 8.74 8.81 15.32
C ILE A 411 8.35 8.43 16.75
N SER A 412 9.04 7.46 17.36
CA SER A 412 8.77 7.06 18.76
C SER A 412 9.00 8.18 19.78
N LYS A 413 9.75 9.24 19.44
CA LYS A 413 9.88 10.45 20.27
C LYS A 413 8.74 11.44 20.05
N LEU A 414 8.14 11.46 18.86
CA LEU A 414 7.00 12.30 18.51
C LEU A 414 5.67 11.69 19.00
N ALA A 415 5.56 10.37 18.96
CA ALA A 415 4.37 9.60 19.30
C ALA A 415 4.77 8.39 20.15
N GLU A 416 4.44 8.42 21.44
CA GLU A 416 4.74 7.32 22.38
C GLU A 416 3.89 6.07 22.07
N ASP A 417 2.70 6.25 21.51
CA ASP A 417 1.78 5.20 21.09
C ASP A 417 2.18 4.50 19.78
N PHE A 418 3.24 4.95 19.11
CA PHE A 418 3.74 4.33 17.88
C PHE A 418 4.33 2.94 18.14
N PRO A 419 3.90 1.88 17.40
CA PRO A 419 4.38 0.51 17.60
C PRO A 419 5.78 0.27 17.00
N GLY A 420 6.78 1.05 17.40
CA GLY A 420 8.14 1.01 16.86
C GLY A 420 8.80 -0.37 16.96
N ASN A 421 8.58 -1.11 18.04
CA ASN A 421 9.14 -2.45 18.22
C ASN A 421 8.66 -3.45 17.14
N ARG A 422 7.41 -3.31 16.68
CA ARG A 422 6.87 -4.18 15.61
C ARG A 422 7.58 -3.91 14.29
N VAL A 423 7.85 -2.65 13.99
CA VAL A 423 8.62 -2.24 12.81
C VAL A 423 10.07 -2.72 12.90
N LEU A 424 10.74 -2.50 14.03
CA LEU A 424 12.13 -2.93 14.19
C LEU A 424 12.25 -4.44 14.01
N SER A 425 11.31 -5.21 14.57
CA SER A 425 11.27 -6.67 14.38
C SER A 425 11.06 -7.08 12.92
N SER A 426 10.21 -6.37 12.16
CA SER A 426 10.00 -6.67 10.74
C SER A 426 11.25 -6.34 9.92
N VAL A 427 11.92 -5.23 10.22
CA VAL A 427 13.19 -4.83 9.59
C VAL A 427 14.30 -5.84 9.90
N GLU A 428 14.45 -6.27 11.16
CA GLU A 428 15.41 -7.30 11.55
C GLU A 428 15.14 -8.63 10.83
N THR A 429 13.87 -9.00 10.67
CA THR A 429 13.46 -10.19 9.92
C THR A 429 13.87 -10.08 8.45
N ALA A 430 13.67 -8.92 7.82
CA ALA A 430 14.07 -8.68 6.42
C ALA A 430 15.60 -8.74 6.25
N LYS A 431 16.36 -8.10 7.16
CA LYS A 431 17.83 -8.18 7.17
C LYS A 431 18.29 -9.63 7.32
N SER A 432 17.77 -10.36 8.30
CA SER A 432 18.11 -11.77 8.53
C SER A 432 17.73 -12.67 7.35
N ALA A 433 16.63 -12.41 6.65
CA ALA A 433 16.24 -13.16 5.46
C ALA A 433 17.22 -12.93 4.30
N SER A 434 17.66 -11.68 4.09
CA SER A 434 18.71 -11.37 3.11
C SER A 434 20.04 -12.04 3.47
N ASP A 435 20.45 -11.99 4.75
CA ASP A 435 21.68 -12.65 5.22
C ASP A 435 21.64 -14.16 5.01
N MET A 436 20.48 -14.78 5.26
CA MET A 436 20.28 -16.20 5.01
C MET A 436 20.39 -16.55 3.52
N ALA A 437 19.87 -15.71 2.63
CA ALA A 437 20.00 -15.89 1.19
C ALA A 437 21.47 -15.75 0.72
N VAL A 438 22.23 -14.80 1.27
CA VAL A 438 23.69 -14.71 1.02
C VAL A 438 24.42 -15.95 1.53
N PHE A 439 24.06 -16.43 2.71
CA PHE A 439 24.63 -17.67 3.26
C PHE A 439 24.32 -18.86 2.35
N ALA A 440 23.08 -19.02 1.87
CA ALA A 440 22.72 -20.06 0.91
C ALA A 440 23.51 -19.93 -0.40
N ALA A 441 23.68 -18.71 -0.92
CA ALA A 441 24.50 -18.45 -2.10
C ALA A 441 25.96 -18.90 -1.88
N SER A 442 26.52 -18.69 -0.69
CA SER A 442 27.86 -19.17 -0.31
C SER A 442 27.95 -20.70 -0.29
N GLN A 443 26.92 -21.39 0.20
CA GLN A 443 26.86 -22.85 0.20
C GLN A 443 26.81 -23.41 -1.22
N TYR A 444 25.93 -22.89 -2.07
CA TYR A 444 25.83 -23.33 -3.47
C TYR A 444 27.11 -23.05 -4.26
N ARG A 445 27.76 -21.90 -4.03
CA ARG A 445 29.08 -21.60 -4.60
C ARG A 445 30.11 -22.67 -4.22
N ASN A 446 30.19 -23.02 -2.94
CA ASN A 446 31.16 -24.01 -2.45
C ASN A 446 30.87 -25.43 -2.97
N LEU A 447 29.61 -25.74 -3.28
CA LEU A 447 29.19 -26.98 -3.93
C LEU A 447 29.42 -26.99 -5.45
N GLY A 448 29.84 -25.86 -6.04
CA GLY A 448 30.08 -25.71 -7.49
C GLY A 448 28.83 -25.36 -8.31
N ASP A 449 27.68 -25.12 -7.67
CA ASP A 449 26.42 -24.76 -8.33
C ASP A 449 26.28 -23.24 -8.43
N ILE A 450 26.95 -22.67 -9.44
CA ILE A 450 27.05 -21.21 -9.63
C ILE A 450 25.71 -20.58 -10.03
N ASP A 451 24.85 -21.31 -10.74
CA ASP A 451 23.56 -20.78 -11.18
C ASP A 451 22.60 -20.60 -10.00
N LYS A 452 22.55 -21.58 -9.08
CA LYS A 452 21.79 -21.43 -7.82
C LYS A 452 22.39 -20.39 -6.89
N ALA A 453 23.72 -20.29 -6.84
CA ALA A 453 24.37 -19.25 -6.06
C ALA A 453 23.98 -17.84 -6.56
N ARG A 454 23.85 -17.65 -7.88
CA ARG A 454 23.39 -16.38 -8.46
C ARG A 454 21.93 -16.09 -8.17
N SER A 455 21.05 -17.08 -8.23
CA SER A 455 19.63 -16.87 -7.92
C SER A 455 19.43 -16.47 -6.46
N GLU A 456 20.11 -17.13 -5.52
CA GLU A 456 20.03 -16.77 -4.09
C GLU A 456 20.69 -15.42 -3.78
N LEU A 457 21.73 -15.02 -4.54
CA LEU A 457 22.26 -13.66 -4.44
C LEU A 457 21.26 -12.62 -4.95
N GLN A 458 20.52 -12.94 -6.02
CA GLN A 458 19.51 -12.04 -6.56
C GLN A 458 18.36 -11.85 -5.55
N THR A 459 17.87 -12.93 -4.93
CA THR A 459 16.86 -12.82 -3.86
C THR A 459 17.37 -11.99 -2.69
N ALA A 460 18.64 -12.17 -2.28
CA ALA A 460 19.26 -11.34 -1.24
C ALA A 460 19.27 -9.84 -1.58
N MET A 461 19.64 -9.49 -2.83
CA MET A 461 19.63 -8.11 -3.33
C MET A 461 18.21 -7.54 -3.47
N GLU A 462 17.25 -8.36 -3.86
CA GLU A 462 15.84 -7.99 -3.93
C GLU A 462 15.27 -7.71 -2.53
N ILE A 463 15.69 -8.44 -1.49
CA ILE A 463 15.22 -8.18 -0.12
C ILE A 463 15.94 -6.95 0.47
N TRP A 464 17.27 -6.90 0.39
CA TRP A 464 18.07 -5.82 0.96
C TRP A 464 19.26 -5.46 0.05
N PRO A 465 19.12 -4.44 -0.81
CA PRO A 465 20.15 -4.07 -1.78
C PRO A 465 21.46 -3.60 -1.15
N SER A 466 21.38 -2.95 0.02
CA SER A 466 22.54 -2.39 0.73
C SER A 466 23.18 -3.35 1.73
N ASN A 467 22.81 -4.63 1.73
CA ASN A 467 23.36 -5.63 2.66
C ASN A 467 24.91 -5.72 2.59
N PRO A 468 25.63 -5.50 3.71
CA PRO A 468 27.08 -5.67 3.79
C PRO A 468 27.57 -7.08 3.40
N ALA A 469 26.81 -8.13 3.75
CA ALA A 469 27.19 -9.52 3.48
C ALA A 469 27.25 -9.81 1.97
N ILE A 470 26.43 -9.14 1.15
CA ILE A 470 26.50 -9.24 -0.32
C ILE A 470 27.84 -8.70 -0.83
N ARG A 471 28.30 -7.57 -0.28
CA ARG A 471 29.59 -6.97 -0.65
C ARG A 471 30.74 -7.87 -0.25
N GLU A 472 30.70 -8.45 0.95
CA GLU A 472 31.70 -9.41 1.42
C GLU A 472 31.74 -10.64 0.52
N PHE A 473 30.58 -11.23 0.19
CA PHE A 473 30.47 -12.36 -0.73
C PHE A 473 31.06 -12.05 -2.12
N GLN A 474 30.80 -10.86 -2.67
CA GLN A 474 31.37 -10.43 -3.96
C GLN A 474 32.89 -10.30 -3.88
N GLN A 475 33.42 -9.70 -2.80
CA GLN A 475 34.86 -9.57 -2.59
C GLN A 475 35.53 -10.95 -2.47
N GLU A 476 34.98 -11.86 -1.68
CA GLU A 476 35.48 -13.23 -1.58
C GLU A 476 35.47 -13.96 -2.92
N THR A 477 34.36 -13.85 -3.66
CA THR A 477 34.22 -14.50 -4.96
C THR A 477 35.24 -13.96 -5.96
N SER A 478 35.51 -12.65 -5.96
CA SER A 478 36.55 -12.05 -6.79
C SER A 478 37.97 -12.52 -6.41
N ARG A 479 38.24 -12.67 -5.10
CA ARG A 479 39.51 -13.20 -4.60
C ARG A 479 39.70 -14.66 -5.05
N LEU A 480 38.67 -15.50 -4.91
CA LEU A 480 38.70 -16.90 -5.33
C LEU A 480 38.87 -17.04 -6.86
N ALA A 481 38.18 -16.22 -7.66
CA ALA A 481 38.33 -16.22 -9.11
C ALA A 481 39.74 -15.78 -9.55
N THR A 482 40.29 -14.75 -8.90
CA THR A 482 41.66 -14.28 -9.16
C THR A 482 42.68 -15.34 -8.76
N ALA A 483 42.51 -15.95 -7.58
CA ALA A 483 43.33 -17.06 -7.10
C ALA A 483 43.27 -18.28 -8.04
N GLY A 484 42.09 -18.62 -8.57
CA GLY A 484 41.94 -19.69 -9.56
C GLY A 484 42.68 -19.39 -10.88
N SER A 485 42.58 -18.16 -11.39
CA SER A 485 43.18 -17.79 -12.68
C SER A 485 44.71 -17.64 -12.65
N GLN A 486 45.27 -17.13 -11.55
CA GLN A 486 46.71 -16.91 -11.39
C GLN A 486 47.39 -17.99 -10.53
N GLY A 487 46.63 -18.86 -9.86
CA GLY A 487 47.14 -19.83 -8.90
C GLY A 487 48.11 -20.83 -9.50
N VAL A 488 47.94 -21.20 -10.78
CA VAL A 488 48.89 -22.06 -11.50
C VAL A 488 50.25 -21.37 -11.67
N GLN A 489 50.26 -20.11 -12.13
CA GLN A 489 51.50 -19.34 -12.32
C GLN A 489 52.19 -19.05 -10.99
N ILE A 490 51.41 -18.67 -9.99
CA ILE A 490 51.89 -18.40 -8.63
C ILE A 490 52.47 -19.66 -8.00
N PHE A 491 51.82 -20.82 -8.17
CA PHE A 491 52.34 -22.09 -7.70
C PHE A 491 53.67 -22.41 -8.38
N ASP A 492 53.75 -22.33 -9.70
CA ASP A 492 54.97 -22.62 -10.45
C ASP A 492 56.12 -21.68 -10.07
N ASP A 493 55.84 -20.39 -9.85
CA ASP A 493 56.83 -19.41 -9.40
C ASP A 493 57.33 -19.67 -7.97
N LEU A 494 56.42 -19.92 -7.02
CA LEU A 494 56.79 -20.20 -5.62
C LEU A 494 57.50 -21.54 -5.48
N TYR A 495 57.05 -22.55 -6.22
CA TYR A 495 57.68 -23.87 -6.26
C TYR A 495 59.06 -23.79 -6.91
N GLY A 496 59.22 -23.01 -7.99
CA GLY A 496 60.50 -22.79 -8.65
C GLY A 496 61.51 -22.01 -7.79
N ARG A 497 61.04 -21.13 -6.90
CA ARG A 497 61.85 -20.40 -5.92
C ARG A 497 62.10 -21.18 -4.63
N THR A 498 61.59 -22.41 -4.51
CA THR A 498 61.67 -23.24 -3.31
C THR A 498 61.11 -22.56 -2.04
N ASP A 499 60.12 -21.67 -2.20
CA ASP A 499 59.48 -20.97 -1.09
C ASP A 499 58.33 -21.82 -0.52
N TRP A 500 58.69 -22.80 0.31
CA TRP A 500 57.74 -23.74 0.92
C TRP A 500 56.78 -23.06 1.89
N ARG A 501 57.21 -21.99 2.57
CA ARG A 501 56.37 -21.22 3.50
C ARG A 501 55.32 -20.40 2.79
N GLY A 502 55.70 -19.70 1.71
CA GLY A 502 54.74 -18.99 0.86
C GLY A 502 53.67 -19.92 0.27
N LEU A 503 54.04 -21.15 -0.11
CA LEU A 503 53.10 -22.19 -0.56
C LEU A 503 52.17 -22.65 0.57
N TYR A 504 52.70 -22.83 1.78
CA TYR A 504 51.91 -23.27 2.95
C TYR A 504 50.90 -22.21 3.42
N GLU A 505 51.27 -20.94 3.43
CA GLU A 505 50.38 -19.84 3.81
C GLU A 505 49.21 -19.73 2.82
N ARG A 506 49.47 -19.91 1.53
CA ARG A 506 48.48 -19.84 0.45
C ARG A 506 47.83 -21.18 0.11
N ARG A 507 47.98 -22.19 0.97
CA ARG A 507 47.53 -23.57 0.71
C ARG A 507 46.05 -23.70 0.36
N MET A 508 45.18 -22.87 0.93
CA MET A 508 43.73 -22.91 0.64
C MET A 508 43.43 -22.35 -0.75
N ASP A 509 44.02 -21.20 -1.09
CA ASP A 509 43.89 -20.55 -2.39
C ASP A 509 44.45 -21.43 -3.52
N LEU A 510 45.64 -21.99 -3.30
CA LEU A 510 46.31 -22.88 -4.26
C LEU A 510 45.63 -24.25 -4.33
N GLY A 511 45.08 -24.75 -3.23
CA GLY A 511 44.31 -25.98 -3.18
C GLY A 511 43.03 -25.92 -4.01
N PHE A 512 42.38 -24.74 -4.04
CA PHE A 512 41.24 -24.49 -4.92
C PHE A 512 41.68 -24.33 -6.39
N ALA A 513 42.71 -23.52 -6.65
CA ALA A 513 43.19 -23.26 -8.02
C ALA A 513 43.75 -24.50 -8.73
N LEU A 514 44.32 -25.45 -7.97
CA LEU A 514 44.91 -26.68 -8.49
C LEU A 514 44.01 -27.91 -8.28
N ALA A 515 42.73 -27.73 -7.93
CA ALA A 515 41.82 -28.83 -7.60
C ALA A 515 41.72 -29.88 -8.73
N ASP A 516 41.63 -29.39 -9.97
CA ASP A 516 41.54 -30.19 -11.21
C ASP A 516 42.90 -30.55 -11.82
N ASP A 517 44.01 -29.99 -11.31
CA ASP A 517 45.36 -30.25 -11.81
C ASP A 517 45.96 -31.51 -11.16
N MET A 518 45.85 -32.62 -11.88
CA MET A 518 46.32 -33.95 -11.47
C MET A 518 47.84 -34.02 -11.21
N ALA A 519 48.64 -33.11 -11.77
CA ALA A 519 50.10 -33.16 -11.66
C ALA A 519 50.65 -32.28 -10.52
N ARG A 520 50.09 -31.08 -10.34
CA ARG A 520 50.58 -30.11 -9.35
C ARG A 520 49.97 -30.29 -7.96
N ARG A 521 48.74 -30.82 -7.87
CA ARG A 521 48.05 -31.05 -6.59
C ARG A 521 48.80 -31.97 -5.62
N PRO A 522 49.37 -33.13 -6.04
CA PRO A 522 50.15 -33.98 -5.14
C PRO A 522 51.40 -33.27 -4.60
N ARG A 523 52.03 -32.43 -5.42
CA ARG A 523 53.22 -31.66 -5.03
C ARG A 523 52.89 -30.59 -4.00
N LEU A 524 51.75 -29.89 -4.15
CA LEU A 524 51.28 -28.96 -3.13
C LEU A 524 51.02 -29.69 -1.80
N MET A 525 50.36 -30.85 -1.84
CA MET A 525 50.07 -31.63 -0.63
C MET A 525 51.34 -32.08 0.09
N GLU A 526 52.35 -32.53 -0.66
CA GLU A 526 53.65 -32.91 -0.10
C GLU A 526 54.35 -31.72 0.59
N VAL A 527 54.33 -30.54 -0.02
CA VAL A 527 54.89 -29.32 0.60
C VAL A 527 54.11 -28.96 1.86
N VAL A 528 52.78 -29.03 1.81
CA VAL A 528 51.92 -28.73 2.96
C VAL A 528 52.19 -29.69 4.13
N GLU A 529 52.34 -30.98 3.85
CA GLU A 529 52.67 -31.99 4.84
C GLU A 529 54.05 -31.76 5.47
N ARG A 530 55.06 -31.44 4.65
CA ARG A 530 56.42 -31.14 5.11
C ARG A 530 56.44 -29.95 6.07
N VAL A 531 55.84 -28.83 5.69
CA VAL A 531 55.79 -27.62 6.52
C VAL A 531 54.95 -27.82 7.77
N ALA A 532 53.79 -28.49 7.67
CA ALA A 532 52.97 -28.82 8.84
C ALA A 532 53.71 -29.70 9.86
N ARG A 533 54.54 -30.64 9.39
CA ARG A 533 55.34 -31.49 10.26
C ARG A 533 56.44 -30.71 10.98
N ILE A 534 57.05 -29.74 10.30
CA ILE A 534 58.03 -28.82 10.92
C ILE A 534 57.35 -27.97 11.99
N ASP A 535 56.17 -27.40 11.70
CA ASP A 535 55.42 -26.58 12.66
C ASP A 535 54.95 -27.37 13.88
N LEU A 536 54.57 -28.64 13.69
CA LEU A 536 54.25 -29.54 14.80
C LEU A 536 55.48 -29.73 15.70
N LEU A 537 56.65 -30.06 15.12
CA LEU A 537 57.89 -30.24 15.88
C LEU A 537 58.35 -28.95 16.57
N LEU A 538 58.14 -27.79 15.94
CA LEU A 538 58.39 -26.48 16.55
C LEU A 538 57.49 -26.23 17.75
N SER A 539 56.19 -26.49 17.64
CA SER A 539 55.24 -26.33 18.74
C SER A 539 55.55 -27.26 19.92
N GLN A 540 55.89 -28.52 19.64
CA GLN A 540 56.29 -29.49 20.65
C GLN A 540 57.62 -29.09 21.32
N SER A 541 58.56 -28.55 20.53
CA SER A 541 59.81 -28.03 21.06
C SER A 541 59.57 -26.86 22.02
N ASP A 542 58.72 -25.90 21.65
CA ASP A 542 58.37 -24.75 22.49
C ASP A 542 57.67 -25.18 23.81
N GLU A 543 56.79 -26.19 23.75
CA GLU A 543 56.18 -26.79 24.95
C GLU A 543 57.22 -27.42 25.88
N LEU A 544 58.22 -28.12 25.34
CA LEU A 544 59.31 -28.72 26.13
C LEU A 544 60.22 -27.66 26.75
N VAL A 545 60.49 -26.56 26.04
CA VAL A 545 61.23 -25.41 26.61
C VAL A 545 60.50 -24.83 27.80
N LYS A 546 59.17 -24.66 27.72
CA LYS A 546 58.34 -24.19 28.84
C LYS A 546 58.35 -25.14 30.04
N GLN A 547 58.51 -26.43 29.79
CA GLN A 547 58.64 -27.46 30.83
C GLN A 547 60.06 -27.53 31.44
N GLY A 548 61.02 -26.78 30.89
CA GLY A 548 62.42 -26.77 31.33
C GLY A 548 63.29 -27.86 30.67
N GLU A 549 62.73 -28.64 29.74
CA GLU A 549 63.40 -29.75 29.05
C GLU A 549 64.10 -29.28 27.75
N VAL A 550 65.13 -28.45 27.92
CA VAL A 550 65.81 -27.73 26.83
C VAL A 550 66.54 -28.67 25.86
N TYR A 551 67.14 -29.77 26.37
CA TYR A 551 67.86 -30.75 25.53
C TYR A 551 66.91 -31.57 24.66
N ALA A 552 65.75 -31.97 25.20
CA ALA A 552 64.72 -32.67 24.45
C ALA A 552 64.11 -31.76 23.36
N ALA A 553 63.88 -30.48 23.70
CA ALA A 553 63.43 -29.47 22.75
C ALA A 553 64.42 -29.31 21.58
N TRP A 554 65.72 -29.31 21.84
CA TRP A 554 66.75 -29.25 20.79
C TRP A 554 66.75 -30.48 19.87
N GLU A 555 66.58 -31.69 20.41
CA GLU A 555 66.53 -32.90 19.58
C GLU A 555 65.36 -32.86 18.57
N LEU A 556 64.19 -32.33 18.98
CA LEU A 556 63.05 -32.15 18.08
C LEU A 556 63.34 -31.15 16.96
N LEU A 557 64.07 -30.06 17.25
CA LEU A 557 64.47 -29.09 16.22
C LEU A 557 65.53 -29.65 15.27
N VAL A 558 66.42 -30.52 15.75
CA VAL A 558 67.36 -31.25 14.89
C VAL A 558 66.61 -32.23 13.99
N GLU A 559 65.56 -32.88 14.49
CA GLU A 559 64.70 -33.73 13.68
C GLU A 559 63.91 -32.92 12.63
N ALA A 560 63.40 -31.74 12.99
CA ALA A 560 62.75 -30.82 12.06
C ALA A 560 63.72 -30.34 10.96
N ALA A 561 64.98 -30.06 11.32
CA ALA A 561 66.01 -29.60 10.38
C ALA A 561 66.45 -30.66 9.36
N ARG A 562 66.13 -31.94 9.59
CA ARG A 562 66.32 -33.01 8.60
C ARG A 562 65.24 -33.01 7.53
N ILE A 563 64.08 -32.40 7.79
CA ILE A 563 62.97 -32.28 6.85
C ILE A 563 63.23 -31.11 5.90
N ASP A 564 63.55 -29.94 6.48
CA ASP A 564 63.97 -28.75 5.73
C ASP A 564 65.00 -27.99 6.55
N SER A 565 66.20 -27.82 6.00
CA SER A 565 67.31 -27.14 6.66
C SER A 565 67.23 -25.62 6.56
N ASP A 566 66.55 -25.10 5.54
CA ASP A 566 66.54 -23.67 5.20
C ASP A 566 65.32 -22.93 5.75
N ASP A 567 64.49 -23.61 6.55
CA ASP A 567 63.30 -23.01 7.16
C ASP A 567 63.67 -21.90 8.16
N GLY A 568 63.17 -20.69 7.90
CA GLY A 568 63.48 -19.48 8.67
C GLY A 568 63.05 -19.56 10.16
N PRO A 569 61.77 -19.86 10.46
CA PRO A 569 61.28 -20.02 11.83
C PRO A 569 62.03 -21.10 12.61
N LEU A 570 62.30 -22.24 11.99
CA LEU A 570 63.09 -23.31 12.59
C LEU A 570 64.51 -22.86 12.96
N ASN A 571 65.20 -22.18 12.04
CA ASN A 571 66.55 -21.70 12.27
C ASN A 571 66.61 -20.63 13.36
N ARG A 572 65.56 -19.81 13.51
CA ARG A 572 65.42 -18.87 14.63
C ARG A 572 65.28 -19.60 15.97
N ALA A 573 64.36 -20.56 16.05
CA ALA A 573 64.18 -21.36 17.27
C ALA A 573 65.47 -22.09 17.68
N ARG A 574 66.21 -22.63 16.70
CA ARG A 574 67.55 -23.21 16.94
C ARG A 574 68.55 -22.16 17.42
N ALA A 575 68.61 -20.98 16.80
CA ALA A 575 69.54 -19.93 17.23
C ALA A 575 69.28 -19.46 18.67
N GLU A 576 68.02 -19.39 19.08
CA GLU A 576 67.61 -19.01 20.45
C GLU A 576 67.98 -20.08 21.49
N LEU A 577 67.85 -21.37 21.14
CA LEU A 577 68.16 -22.49 22.02
C LEU A 577 69.66 -22.84 22.07
N ALA A 578 70.40 -22.57 21.00
CA ALA A 578 71.80 -22.97 20.83
C ALA A 578 72.74 -22.61 22.00
N PRO A 579 72.66 -21.42 22.64
CA PRO A 579 73.53 -21.09 23.78
C PRO A 579 73.29 -21.98 25.01
N GLN A 580 72.07 -22.49 25.19
CA GLN A 580 71.69 -23.27 26.37
C GLN A 580 72.09 -24.76 26.25
N VAL A 581 72.23 -25.25 25.02
CA VAL A 581 72.60 -26.65 24.72
C VAL A 581 74.00 -26.78 24.13
N ALA A 582 74.82 -25.73 24.20
CA ALA A 582 76.12 -25.64 23.54
C ALA A 582 77.07 -26.81 23.90
N ASP A 583 77.10 -27.20 25.18
CA ASP A 583 77.96 -28.29 25.68
C ASP A 583 77.61 -29.64 25.04
N PHE A 584 76.31 -29.93 24.91
CA PHE A 584 75.80 -31.12 24.25
C PHE A 584 76.05 -31.08 22.73
N VAL A 585 75.74 -29.96 22.09
CA VAL A 585 75.88 -29.78 20.64
C VAL A 585 77.34 -29.87 20.19
N LEU A 586 78.28 -29.35 20.97
CA LEU A 586 79.71 -29.44 20.67
C LEU A 586 80.20 -30.90 20.60
N LEU A 587 79.76 -31.73 21.56
CA LEU A 587 80.13 -33.14 21.63
C LEU A 587 79.50 -33.95 20.50
N VAL A 588 78.22 -33.71 20.19
CA VAL A 588 77.53 -34.33 19.05
C VAL A 588 78.20 -33.94 17.72
N ASN A 589 78.47 -32.66 17.48
CA ASN A 589 79.16 -32.19 16.27
C ASN A 589 80.60 -32.71 16.16
N ARG A 590 81.28 -32.96 17.29
CA ARG A 590 82.60 -33.62 17.30
C ARG A 590 82.47 -35.08 16.91
N ALA A 591 81.46 -35.78 17.43
CA ALA A 591 81.18 -37.17 17.11
C ALA A 591 80.82 -37.35 15.62
N GLU A 592 79.96 -36.50 15.08
CA GLU A 592 79.58 -36.53 13.66
C GLU A 592 80.78 -36.30 12.74
N ARG A 593 81.63 -35.31 13.04
CA ARG A 593 82.87 -35.04 12.27
C ARG A 593 83.81 -36.24 12.27
N GLN A 594 84.06 -36.84 13.44
CA GLN A 594 84.93 -38.01 13.55
C GLN A 594 84.34 -39.23 12.84
N SER A 595 83.01 -39.35 12.81
CA SER A 595 82.32 -40.41 12.06
C SER A 595 82.48 -40.21 10.55
N LEU A 596 82.39 -38.98 10.05
CA LEU A 596 82.59 -38.65 8.63
C LEU A 596 84.06 -38.85 8.19
N GLU A 597 85.01 -38.61 9.09
CA GLU A 597 86.45 -38.84 8.85
C GLU A 597 86.87 -40.32 8.96
N GLY A 598 85.94 -41.24 9.24
CA GLY A 598 86.21 -42.68 9.38
C GLY A 598 86.82 -43.09 10.73
N HIS A 599 86.95 -42.16 11.68
CA HIS A 599 87.48 -42.42 13.03
C HIS A 599 86.37 -42.91 13.97
N HIS A 600 85.82 -44.10 13.70
CA HIS A 600 84.65 -44.64 14.40
C HIS A 600 84.82 -44.80 15.92
N ALA A 601 86.04 -45.10 16.39
CA ALA A 601 86.33 -45.22 17.83
C ALA A 601 86.28 -43.86 18.55
N GLY A 602 86.77 -42.81 17.88
CA GLY A 602 86.69 -41.43 18.36
C GLY A 602 85.24 -40.94 18.37
N ALA A 603 84.51 -41.21 17.30
CA ALA A 603 83.09 -40.87 17.18
C ALA A 603 82.26 -41.53 18.29
N LEU A 604 82.49 -42.82 18.58
CA LEU A 604 81.82 -43.54 19.66
C LEU A 604 82.12 -42.91 21.03
N ALA A 605 83.39 -42.58 21.32
CA ALA A 605 83.77 -41.93 22.57
C ALA A 605 83.11 -40.54 22.73
N ALA A 606 83.01 -39.77 21.65
CA ALA A 606 82.36 -38.48 21.65
C ALA A 606 80.83 -38.58 21.81
N TYR A 607 80.17 -39.59 21.23
CA TYR A 607 78.75 -39.84 21.46
C TYR A 607 78.45 -40.33 22.88
N LEU A 608 79.31 -41.15 23.49
CA LEU A 608 79.19 -41.57 24.89
C LEU A 608 79.37 -40.37 25.84
N ALA A 609 80.35 -39.50 25.57
CA ALA A 609 80.51 -38.26 26.32
C ALA A 609 79.30 -37.31 26.18
N ALA A 610 78.68 -37.26 24.99
CA ALA A 610 77.42 -36.53 24.80
C ALA A 610 76.24 -37.16 25.56
N GLN A 611 76.22 -38.49 25.69
CA GLN A 611 75.23 -39.22 26.48
C GLN A 611 75.37 -38.95 27.98
N ASP A 612 76.58 -38.70 28.48
CA ASP A 612 76.78 -38.30 29.89
C ASP A 612 76.14 -36.92 30.19
N VAL A 613 76.09 -36.02 29.20
CA VAL A 613 75.44 -34.70 29.32
C VAL A 613 73.92 -34.82 29.21
N TYR A 614 73.41 -35.65 28.29
CA TYR A 614 71.98 -35.91 28.15
C TYR A 614 71.67 -37.41 27.98
N PRO A 615 71.42 -38.15 29.08
CA PRO A 615 71.31 -39.62 29.06
C PRO A 615 70.15 -40.18 28.23
N VAL A 616 69.06 -39.42 28.10
CA VAL A 616 67.82 -39.85 27.42
C VAL A 616 67.89 -39.59 25.90
N SER A 617 68.95 -38.92 25.42
CA SER A 617 69.16 -38.55 24.02
C SER A 617 68.85 -39.68 23.05
N ARG A 618 67.97 -39.42 22.08
CA ARG A 618 67.74 -40.35 20.97
C ARG A 618 68.86 -40.22 19.93
N LEU A 619 69.39 -39.02 19.74
CA LEU A 619 70.47 -38.75 18.79
C LEU A 619 71.75 -39.52 19.15
N CYS A 620 72.18 -39.46 20.42
CA CYS A 620 73.35 -40.20 20.89
C CYS A 620 73.16 -41.71 20.77
N ARG A 621 71.98 -42.25 21.13
CA ARG A 621 71.71 -43.68 21.02
C ARG A 621 71.82 -44.20 19.58
N LEU A 622 71.26 -43.48 18.62
CA LEU A 622 71.37 -43.81 17.20
C LEU A 622 72.82 -43.67 16.71
N GLY A 623 73.50 -42.58 17.08
CA GLY A 623 74.90 -42.34 16.72
C GLY A 623 75.86 -43.40 17.27
N ILE A 624 75.65 -43.86 18.50
CA ILE A 624 76.40 -44.97 19.13
C ILE A 624 76.20 -46.26 18.36
N GLN A 625 74.95 -46.61 18.03
CA GLN A 625 74.65 -47.83 17.27
C GLN A 625 75.34 -47.81 15.90
N GLN A 626 75.17 -46.73 15.13
CA GLN A 626 75.79 -46.57 13.82
C GLN A 626 77.33 -46.61 13.89
N SER A 627 77.92 -45.91 14.86
CA SER A 627 79.38 -45.88 15.04
C SER A 627 79.93 -47.24 15.48
N THR A 628 79.19 -47.97 16.32
CA THR A 628 79.58 -49.33 16.78
C THR A 628 79.49 -50.33 15.63
N GLU A 629 78.43 -50.30 14.84
CA GLU A 629 78.29 -51.14 13.65
C GLU A 629 79.39 -50.85 12.62
N ALA A 630 79.66 -49.58 12.32
CA ALA A 630 80.73 -49.18 11.42
C ALA A 630 82.11 -49.60 11.95
N LEU A 631 82.36 -49.47 13.25
CA LEU A 631 83.59 -49.92 13.88
C LEU A 631 83.75 -51.45 13.78
N LEU A 632 82.70 -52.21 14.08
CA LEU A 632 82.71 -53.67 13.94
C LEU A 632 82.90 -54.12 12.48
N GLN A 633 82.34 -53.40 11.51
CA GLN A 633 82.56 -53.66 10.09
C GLN A 633 84.00 -53.33 9.67
N SER A 634 84.55 -52.21 10.13
CA SER A 634 85.94 -51.82 9.85
C SER A 634 86.95 -52.83 10.42
N LEU A 635 86.65 -53.43 11.59
CA LEU A 635 87.47 -54.47 12.20
C LEU A 635 87.32 -55.84 11.52
N ARG A 636 86.21 -56.12 10.86
CA ARG A 636 85.98 -57.36 10.09
C ARG A 636 86.56 -57.31 8.67
N GLY A 637 86.80 -56.12 8.11
CA GLY A 637 87.42 -55.95 6.79
C GLY A 637 88.94 -55.85 6.80
N SER A 638 89.57 -55.93 7.98
CA SER A 638 91.01 -55.84 8.21
C SER A 638 91.69 -57.19 8.51
N ASP A 639 91.01 -58.29 8.21
CA ASP A 639 91.55 -59.65 8.06
C ASP A 639 91.45 -60.05 6.58
#